data_AF-A0A1Y4D034-F1
#
_entry.id   AF-A0A1Y4D034-F1
#
_cell.length_a   1.000
_cell.length_b   1.000
_cell.length_c   1.000
_cell.angle_alpha   90.00
_cell.angle_beta   90.00
_cell.angle_gamma   90.00
#
_symmetry.space_group_name_H-M   'P 1'
#
loop_
_entity.id
_entity.type
_entity.pdbx_description
1 polymer ?
#
loop_
_entity_poly.entity_id
_entity_poly.type
_entity_poly.pdbx_seq_one_letter_code
_entity_poly.pdbx_strand_id
1 'polypeptide(L)'
;MTSSESNLYPAQYAASKPCPQGLSWHCNSLLVFPPCRGCAGMQGVRQGSASKTLSHSSRQYYSDHKEETSMPYVPDGSKPYYLRLCISLLEGCGEKYKDIYRTIDALSTNTLEDLHDEIFTLFERYDHHLWDFQFGGRRPNAPHALRFASEDTIDAEREYSDEADQIRLASEVTLANLNLSPKQYFFYVFDYGDEWMHKITVSLSGSEERRS
;
A
#
# COMPACT_ATOMS: atom_id res chain seq x y z
N MET A 1 -12.44 5.84 52.22
CA MET A 1 -12.84 7.27 52.29
C MET A 1 -11.73 8.04 51.59
N THR A 2 -11.85 8.60 50.38
CA THR A 2 -12.97 8.92 49.49
C THR A 2 -12.39 9.16 48.08
N SER A 3 -13.10 8.67 47.05
CA SER A 3 -13.43 9.36 45.77
C SER A 3 -12.29 9.99 44.93
N SER A 4 -11.93 9.41 43.78
CA SER A 4 -12.56 9.60 42.44
C SER A 4 -12.35 11.01 41.86
N GLU A 5 -11.64 11.09 40.72
CA GLU A 5 -12.10 11.88 39.58
C GLU A 5 -11.35 11.46 38.30
N SER A 6 -12.13 10.88 37.40
CA SER A 6 -11.98 10.83 35.95
C SER A 6 -12.00 12.24 35.34
N ASN A 7 -11.62 12.35 34.06
CA ASN A 7 -11.74 13.48 33.11
C ASN A 7 -10.45 14.32 32.95
N LEU A 8 -9.99 14.75 31.77
CA LEU A 8 -10.61 14.92 30.46
C LEU A 8 -9.48 14.96 29.40
N TYR A 9 -9.73 14.38 28.23
CA TYR A 9 -9.04 14.71 26.98
C TYR A 9 -9.00 16.23 26.74
N PRO A 10 -7.91 16.81 26.26
CA PRO A 10 -7.97 18.02 25.45
C PRO A 10 -8.16 17.63 23.99
N ALA A 11 -9.41 17.74 23.53
CA ALA A 11 -9.77 17.79 22.12
C ALA A 11 -9.25 19.10 21.50
N GLN A 12 -8.14 19.03 20.77
CA GLN A 12 -7.68 20.13 19.90
C GLN A 12 -7.05 19.59 18.62
N TYR A 13 -7.86 18.96 17.77
CA TYR A 13 -7.68 19.07 16.32
C TYR A 13 -8.99 19.58 15.74
N ALA A 14 -8.85 20.63 14.95
CA ALA A 14 -9.90 21.56 14.59
C ALA A 14 -10.98 20.90 13.72
N ALA A 15 -12.21 21.39 13.92
CA ALA A 15 -13.39 21.05 13.15
C ALA A 15 -13.14 21.06 11.64
N SER A 16 -13.43 19.92 11.01
CA SER A 16 -13.60 19.75 9.56
C SER A 16 -14.52 20.83 8.99
N LYS A 17 -13.97 21.72 8.15
CA LYS A 17 -14.79 22.61 7.33
C LYS A 17 -15.43 21.80 6.19
N PRO A 18 -16.70 22.08 5.83
CA PRO A 18 -17.37 21.36 4.75
C PRO A 18 -16.71 21.63 3.39
N CYS A 19 -16.60 20.55 2.60
CA CYS A 19 -16.09 20.53 1.23
C CYS A 19 -16.77 21.62 0.37
N PRO A 20 -16.02 22.56 -0.25
CA PRO A 20 -16.59 23.46 -1.24
C PRO A 20 -16.90 22.67 -2.52
N GLN A 21 -18.18 22.66 -2.91
CA GLN A 21 -18.60 22.08 -4.18
C GLN A 21 -18.23 23.02 -5.33
N GLY A 22 -17.56 22.46 -6.33
CA GLY A 22 -17.47 23.04 -7.65
C GLY A 22 -16.06 23.32 -8.09
N LEU A 23 -15.54 22.47 -8.97
CA LEU A 23 -14.85 22.84 -10.20
C LEU A 23 -14.74 21.58 -11.08
N SER A 24 -15.40 21.62 -12.23
CA SER A 24 -15.49 20.53 -13.18
C SER A 24 -14.24 20.45 -14.06
N TRP A 25 -13.60 19.28 -14.12
CA TRP A 25 -12.82 18.87 -15.28
C TRP A 25 -13.20 17.44 -15.64
N HIS A 26 -13.33 17.19 -16.94
CA HIS A 26 -13.95 16.00 -17.49
C HIS A 26 -13.14 14.73 -17.15
N CYS A 27 -13.70 13.88 -16.30
CA CYS A 27 -13.26 12.50 -16.11
C CYS A 27 -14.35 11.55 -16.58
N ASN A 28 -13.99 10.67 -17.51
CA ASN A 28 -14.87 9.68 -18.09
C ASN A 28 -15.03 8.50 -17.12
N SER A 29 -15.90 8.64 -16.12
CA SER A 29 -16.64 7.52 -15.52
C SER A 29 -17.67 8.10 -14.55
N LEU A 30 -18.94 8.04 -14.96
CA LEU A 30 -20.10 8.30 -14.11
C LEU A 30 -20.08 7.32 -12.94
N LEU A 31 -19.91 7.76 -11.69
CA LEU A 31 -20.71 7.27 -10.56
C LEU A 31 -20.79 8.32 -9.44
N VAL A 32 -22.03 8.77 -9.24
CA VAL A 32 -22.53 9.57 -8.12
C VAL A 32 -22.50 8.73 -6.84
N PHE A 33 -22.08 9.33 -5.72
CA PHE A 33 -22.12 8.74 -4.37
C PHE A 33 -23.52 8.20 -4.01
N PRO A 34 -23.67 6.90 -3.68
CA PRO A 34 -24.91 6.38 -3.10
C PRO A 34 -24.82 6.32 -1.55
N PRO A 35 -25.94 6.56 -0.83
CA PRO A 35 -26.01 6.39 0.61
C PRO A 35 -26.09 4.91 1.04
N CYS A 36 -25.53 4.64 2.22
CA CYS A 36 -25.30 3.35 2.84
C CYS A 36 -26.55 2.47 3.03
N ARG A 37 -26.46 1.17 2.69
CA ARG A 37 -27.30 0.08 3.26
C ARG A 37 -26.59 -1.29 3.28
N GLY A 38 -26.48 -1.86 4.48
CA GLY A 38 -26.95 -3.23 4.83
C GLY A 38 -26.11 -4.45 4.42
N CYS A 39 -25.51 -5.11 5.42
CA CYS A 39 -24.75 -6.37 5.35
C CYS A 39 -25.60 -7.66 5.35
N ALA A 40 -25.11 -8.72 4.66
CA ALA A 40 -25.16 -10.16 4.98
C ALA A 40 -24.69 -10.95 3.73
N GLY A 41 -23.93 -12.05 3.72
CA GLY A 41 -23.28 -12.92 4.70
C GLY A 41 -22.64 -14.12 3.94
N MET A 42 -21.55 -14.64 4.50
CA MET A 42 -20.85 -15.94 4.38
C MET A 42 -21.60 -17.14 3.70
N GLN A 43 -21.02 -18.23 3.16
CA GLN A 43 -19.74 -18.96 3.26
C GLN A 43 -19.77 -20.14 2.23
N GLY A 44 -18.64 -20.75 1.88
CA GLY A 44 -18.64 -22.09 1.27
C GLY A 44 -17.30 -22.60 0.73
N VAL A 45 -16.57 -23.39 1.53
CA VAL A 45 -15.34 -24.12 1.15
C VAL A 45 -15.67 -25.61 1.00
N ARG A 46 -15.15 -26.27 -0.04
CA ARG A 46 -14.97 -27.74 -0.05
C ARG A 46 -13.66 -28.14 -0.71
N GLN A 47 -12.92 -29.00 0.00
CA GLN A 47 -11.68 -29.66 -0.39
C GLN A 47 -11.96 -30.91 -1.24
N GLY A 48 -11.00 -31.30 -2.07
CA GLY A 48 -11.00 -32.57 -2.80
C GLY A 48 -9.58 -32.98 -3.19
N SER A 49 -9.06 -33.99 -2.49
CA SER A 49 -7.79 -34.68 -2.68
C SER A 49 -7.86 -35.78 -3.74
N ALA A 50 -6.79 -36.03 -4.50
CA ALA A 50 -6.41 -37.39 -4.93
C ALA A 50 -4.97 -37.43 -5.50
N SER A 51 -4.16 -38.30 -4.91
CA SER A 51 -2.84 -38.71 -5.41
C SER A 51 -2.97 -39.81 -6.48
N LYS A 52 -1.98 -39.92 -7.39
CA LYS A 52 -1.49 -41.20 -7.91
C LYS A 52 -0.16 -41.04 -8.66
N THR A 53 0.77 -41.93 -8.30
CA THR A 53 2.08 -42.18 -8.90
C THR A 53 1.96 -43.13 -10.10
N LEU A 54 2.84 -42.99 -11.10
CA LEU A 54 3.77 -44.04 -11.57
C LEU A 54 4.53 -43.66 -12.87
N SER A 55 5.70 -44.28 -12.97
CA SER A 55 6.77 -44.28 -13.98
C SER A 55 6.37 -44.52 -15.45
N HIS A 56 7.10 -43.94 -16.42
CA HIS A 56 8.26 -44.57 -17.09
C HIS A 56 8.84 -43.64 -18.18
N SER A 57 10.14 -43.81 -18.41
CA SER A 57 10.98 -43.25 -19.48
C SER A 57 10.37 -43.31 -20.88
N SER A 58 10.47 -42.20 -21.64
CA SER A 58 10.83 -42.26 -23.06
C SER A 58 11.38 -40.93 -23.57
N ARG A 59 12.44 -41.09 -24.35
CA ARG A 59 13.29 -40.14 -25.02
C ARG A 59 12.53 -39.43 -26.16
N GLN A 60 12.73 -38.12 -26.24
CA GLN A 60 12.71 -37.22 -27.41
C GLN A 60 11.57 -37.36 -28.41
N TYR A 61 10.68 -36.37 -28.50
CA TYR A 61 10.08 -35.87 -29.74
C TYR A 61 9.29 -34.59 -29.40
N TYR A 62 9.85 -33.41 -29.68
CA TYR A 62 9.17 -32.24 -30.25
C TYR A 62 10.22 -31.13 -30.44
N SER A 63 10.63 -31.00 -31.69
CA SER A 63 11.28 -29.83 -32.25
C SER A 63 10.28 -28.67 -32.35
N ASP A 64 10.78 -27.47 -32.07
CA ASP A 64 10.39 -26.23 -32.74
C ASP A 64 8.98 -25.68 -32.46
N HIS A 65 8.82 -25.08 -31.28
CA HIS A 65 8.09 -23.82 -31.11
C HIS A 65 8.71 -23.06 -29.93
N LYS A 66 9.39 -21.94 -30.21
CA LYS A 66 9.76 -20.95 -29.20
C LYS A 66 8.48 -20.27 -28.70
N GLU A 67 7.83 -20.85 -27.71
CA GLU A 67 7.07 -20.03 -26.77
C GLU A 67 8.10 -19.41 -25.83
N GLU A 68 8.34 -18.12 -26.05
CA GLU A 68 9.11 -17.24 -25.18
C GLU A 68 8.32 -17.07 -23.88
N THR A 69 8.32 -18.12 -23.05
CA THR A 69 7.95 -18.01 -21.63
C THR A 69 9.02 -17.13 -21.00
N SER A 70 8.77 -15.82 -21.00
CA SER A 70 9.62 -14.80 -20.41
C SER A 70 9.91 -15.19 -18.97
N MET A 71 11.18 -15.51 -18.71
CA MET A 71 11.69 -15.56 -17.34
C MET A 71 11.33 -14.23 -16.66
N PRO A 72 10.94 -14.24 -15.37
CA PRO A 72 10.72 -12.98 -14.66
C PRO A 72 12.01 -12.17 -14.76
N TYR A 73 11.92 -10.99 -15.37
CA TYR A 73 13.05 -10.07 -15.50
C TYR A 73 13.59 -9.79 -14.10
N VAL A 74 14.83 -10.21 -13.86
CA VAL A 74 15.60 -9.83 -12.67
C VAL A 74 16.43 -8.62 -13.11
N PRO A 75 16.15 -7.41 -12.61
CA PRO A 75 16.89 -6.22 -13.01
C PRO A 75 18.38 -6.40 -12.71
N ASP A 76 19.23 -6.05 -13.68
CA ASP A 76 20.63 -5.76 -13.41
C ASP A 76 20.67 -4.54 -12.49
N GLY A 77 21.04 -4.75 -11.22
CA GLY A 77 20.99 -3.74 -10.15
C GLY A 77 21.87 -2.51 -10.38
N SER A 78 22.58 -2.44 -11.52
CA SER A 78 23.32 -1.27 -11.98
C SER A 78 22.47 -0.23 -12.73
N LYS A 79 21.28 -0.59 -13.21
CA LYS A 79 20.41 0.32 -13.98
C LYS A 79 19.09 0.63 -13.28
N PRO A 80 18.59 1.88 -13.35
CA PRO A 80 17.23 2.20 -12.91
C PRO A 80 16.20 1.39 -13.70
N TYR A 81 15.14 0.94 -13.02
CA TYR A 81 14.04 0.20 -13.61
C TYR A 81 12.71 0.69 -13.04
N TYR A 82 11.61 0.49 -13.77
CA TYR A 82 10.28 0.83 -13.25
C TYR A 82 9.63 -0.35 -12.51
N LEU A 83 9.01 -0.02 -11.38
CA LEU A 83 8.17 -0.90 -10.58
C LEU A 83 6.72 -0.47 -10.76
N ARG A 84 5.89 -1.38 -11.25
CA ARG A 84 4.44 -1.15 -11.31
C ARG A 84 3.80 -1.46 -9.96
N LEU A 85 3.29 -0.43 -9.31
CA LEU A 85 2.63 -0.52 -8.01
C LEU A 85 1.12 -0.33 -8.15
N CYS A 86 0.34 -1.26 -7.62
CA CYS A 86 -1.10 -1.11 -7.45
C CYS A 86 -1.40 -0.70 -6.02
N ILE A 87 -1.97 0.48 -5.84
CA ILE A 87 -2.26 1.10 -4.54
C ILE A 87 -3.77 1.01 -4.31
N SER A 88 -4.20 0.13 -3.42
CA SER A 88 -5.60 -0.05 -3.05
C SER A 88 -5.92 0.70 -1.77
N LEU A 89 -6.95 1.54 -1.77
CA LEU A 89 -7.48 2.16 -0.56
C LEU A 89 -8.35 1.14 0.18
N LEU A 90 -8.02 0.88 1.45
CA LEU A 90 -8.71 -0.10 2.28
C LEU A 90 -9.73 0.56 3.20
N GLU A 91 -9.30 1.64 3.88
CA GLU A 91 -10.03 2.27 4.97
C GLU A 91 -9.65 3.74 5.09
N GLY A 92 -10.53 4.55 5.65
CA GLY A 92 -10.29 5.94 6.04
C GLY A 92 -11.55 6.62 6.54
N CYS A 93 -11.40 7.54 7.50
CA CYS A 93 -12.50 8.16 8.25
C CYS A 93 -13.48 7.13 8.86
N GLY A 94 -12.97 5.96 9.28
CA GLY A 94 -13.78 4.85 9.82
C GLY A 94 -14.62 4.08 8.79
N GLU A 95 -14.48 4.37 7.50
CA GLU A 95 -15.19 3.70 6.42
C GLU A 95 -14.29 2.74 5.66
N LYS A 96 -14.86 1.60 5.22
CA LYS A 96 -14.14 0.59 4.43
C LYS A 96 -14.45 0.73 2.96
N TYR A 97 -13.39 0.73 2.16
CA TYR A 97 -13.48 0.83 0.71
C TYR A 97 -13.21 -0.51 0.05
N LYS A 98 -13.92 -0.75 -1.05
CA LYS A 98 -13.66 -1.85 -1.98
C LYS A 98 -13.52 -1.24 -3.36
N ASP A 99 -12.61 -1.80 -4.15
CA ASP A 99 -12.42 -1.47 -5.56
C ASP A 99 -11.95 -0.02 -5.86
N ILE A 100 -11.51 0.73 -4.83
CA ILE A 100 -10.79 1.99 -5.03
C ILE A 100 -9.30 1.68 -5.08
N TYR A 101 -8.71 1.81 -6.26
CA TYR A 101 -7.28 1.66 -6.44
C TYR A 101 -6.74 2.61 -7.52
N ARG A 102 -5.43 2.77 -7.52
CA ARG A 102 -4.66 3.48 -8.54
C ARG A 102 -3.42 2.65 -8.87
N THR A 103 -2.88 2.85 -10.07
CA THR A 103 -1.63 2.21 -10.49
C THR A 103 -0.63 3.28 -10.87
N ILE A 104 0.61 3.12 -10.42
CA ILE A 104 1.73 3.98 -10.79
C ILE A 104 2.90 3.13 -11.25
N ASP A 105 3.76 3.72 -12.08
CA ASP A 105 5.06 3.18 -12.44
C ASP A 105 6.12 4.06 -11.76
N ALA A 106 6.65 3.57 -10.63
CA ALA A 106 7.64 4.27 -9.82
C ALA A 106 9.05 3.86 -10.23
N LEU A 107 10.00 4.80 -10.26
CA LEU A 107 11.38 4.50 -10.61
C LEU A 107 12.08 3.83 -9.43
N SER A 108 12.92 2.82 -9.69
CA SER A 108 13.60 2.06 -8.63
C SER A 108 14.51 2.93 -7.75
N THR A 109 14.98 4.06 -8.26
CA THR A 109 15.80 5.03 -7.54
C THR A 109 14.97 6.01 -6.70
N ASN A 110 13.64 6.03 -6.83
CA ASN A 110 12.79 6.84 -5.96
C ASN A 110 12.89 6.36 -4.53
N THR A 111 12.90 7.31 -3.60
CA THR A 111 12.82 7.05 -2.17
C THR A 111 11.39 6.67 -1.77
N LEU A 112 11.19 6.20 -0.55
CA LEU A 112 9.84 6.04 -0.01
C LEU A 112 9.14 7.40 0.19
N GLU A 113 9.90 8.47 0.44
CA GLU A 113 9.37 9.83 0.49
C GLU A 113 8.87 10.31 -0.89
N ASP A 114 9.63 10.07 -1.97
CA ASP A 114 9.15 10.35 -3.33
C ASP A 114 7.85 9.58 -3.64
N LEU A 115 7.76 8.32 -3.17
CA LEU A 115 6.56 7.50 -3.33
C LEU A 115 5.38 8.07 -2.52
N HIS A 116 5.62 8.61 -1.33
CA HIS A 116 4.60 9.32 -0.55
C HIS A 116 4.04 10.50 -1.35
N ASP A 117 4.89 11.35 -1.90
CA ASP A 117 4.48 12.52 -2.69
C ASP A 117 3.65 12.13 -3.93
N GLU A 118 4.04 11.05 -4.61
CA GLU A 118 3.29 10.52 -5.75
C GLU A 118 1.91 10.01 -5.31
N ILE A 119 1.80 9.26 -4.21
CA ILE A 119 0.52 8.78 -3.67
C ILE A 119 -0.34 9.95 -3.18
N PHE A 120 0.25 10.92 -2.49
CA PHE A 120 -0.42 12.11 -1.97
C PHE A 120 -1.10 12.88 -3.10
N THR A 121 -0.36 13.12 -4.18
CA THR A 121 -0.87 13.77 -5.39
C THR A 121 -1.95 12.92 -6.08
N LEU A 122 -1.72 11.61 -6.22
CA LEU A 122 -2.60 10.68 -6.94
C LEU A 122 -3.97 10.50 -6.28
N PHE A 123 -4.03 10.61 -4.96
CA PHE A 123 -5.27 10.57 -4.17
C PHE A 123 -5.83 11.97 -3.88
N GLU A 124 -5.32 13.00 -4.57
CA GLU A 124 -5.80 14.39 -4.49
C GLU A 124 -5.82 14.92 -3.04
N ARG A 125 -4.82 14.55 -2.26
CA ARG A 125 -4.63 15.07 -0.91
C ARG A 125 -4.09 16.50 -0.98
N TYR A 126 -4.42 17.32 0.02
CA TYR A 126 -4.06 18.74 0.04
C TYR A 126 -3.64 19.25 1.42
N ASP A 127 -3.81 18.45 2.46
CA ASP A 127 -3.39 18.79 3.82
C ASP A 127 -2.32 17.82 4.27
N HIS A 128 -1.23 18.34 4.83
CA HIS A 128 -0.10 17.54 5.24
C HIS A 128 -0.38 16.93 6.62
N HIS A 129 -0.26 15.62 6.71
CA HIS A 129 -0.43 14.86 7.94
C HIS A 129 0.69 13.84 8.09
N LEU A 130 0.81 13.26 9.29
CA LEU A 130 1.78 12.20 9.58
C LEU A 130 1.47 10.94 8.76
N TRP A 131 2.51 10.19 8.41
CA TRP A 131 2.37 9.01 7.54
C TRP A 131 3.52 8.03 7.72
N ASP A 132 3.28 6.77 7.38
CA ASP A 132 4.32 5.74 7.31
C ASP A 132 4.06 4.65 6.26
N PHE A 133 5.14 3.97 5.88
CA PHE A 133 5.11 2.69 5.18
C PHE A 133 5.45 1.55 6.13
N GLN A 134 4.73 0.43 6.02
CA GLN A 134 4.82 -0.69 6.94
C GLN A 134 5.05 -2.01 6.20
N PHE A 135 6.14 -2.69 6.54
CA PHE A 135 6.58 -3.92 5.89
C PHE A 135 6.55 -5.12 6.84
N GLY A 136 6.28 -6.32 6.31
CA GLY A 136 6.30 -7.58 7.07
C GLY A 136 5.03 -7.86 7.89
N GLY A 137 4.14 -6.89 8.05
CA GLY A 137 2.84 -7.06 8.69
C GLY A 137 1.81 -7.77 7.79
N ARG A 138 0.85 -8.49 8.41
CA ARG A 138 -0.32 -9.06 7.70
C ARG A 138 -1.51 -8.10 7.58
N ARG A 139 -1.43 -6.96 8.27
CA ARG A 139 -2.43 -5.90 8.33
C ARG A 139 -1.73 -4.56 8.62
N PRO A 140 -2.36 -3.41 8.34
CA PRO A 140 -1.91 -2.13 8.86
C PRO A 140 -1.76 -2.17 10.39
N ASN A 141 -0.82 -1.38 10.89
CA ASN A 141 -0.46 -1.22 12.30
C ASN A 141 -0.15 -2.56 12.98
N ALA A 142 0.53 -3.46 12.26
CA ALA A 142 1.00 -4.71 12.84
C ALA A 142 2.17 -4.42 13.80
N PRO A 143 2.16 -4.91 15.06
CA PRO A 143 3.14 -4.51 16.08
C PRO A 143 4.61 -4.80 15.76
N HIS A 144 4.88 -5.70 14.81
CA HIS A 144 6.22 -6.10 14.40
C HIS A 144 6.57 -5.64 12.98
N ALA A 145 5.75 -4.76 12.40
CA ALA A 145 6.02 -4.24 11.07
C ALA A 145 7.23 -3.31 11.11
N LEU A 146 8.11 -3.45 10.12
CA LEU A 146 9.18 -2.49 9.89
C LEU A 146 8.55 -1.21 9.32
N ARG A 147 8.77 -0.08 9.99
CA ARG A 147 8.18 1.22 9.64
C ARG A 147 9.21 2.14 8.99
N PHE A 148 8.79 2.84 7.95
CA PHE A 148 9.52 3.94 7.34
C PHE A 148 8.63 5.17 7.30
N ALA A 149 9.08 6.32 7.81
CA ALA A 149 8.26 7.52 7.93
C ALA A 149 9.07 8.79 7.64
N SER A 150 8.39 9.94 7.54
CA SER A 150 9.03 11.26 7.49
C SER A 150 9.69 11.60 8.84
N GLU A 151 10.66 12.52 8.82
CA GLU A 151 11.27 13.07 10.04
C GLU A 151 10.20 13.60 11.00
N ASP A 152 9.23 14.38 10.48
CA ASP A 152 8.12 14.93 11.27
C ASP A 152 7.30 13.85 11.98
N THR A 153 7.07 12.71 11.32
CA THR A 153 6.35 11.58 11.94
C THR A 153 7.18 10.94 13.04
N ILE A 154 8.48 10.75 12.83
CA ILE A 154 9.39 10.18 13.83
C ILE A 154 9.48 11.11 15.04
N ASP A 155 9.65 12.41 14.82
CA ASP A 155 9.75 13.41 15.89
C ASP A 155 8.45 13.50 16.71
N ALA A 156 7.29 13.45 16.05
CA ALA A 156 6.01 13.39 16.74
C ALA A 156 5.86 12.11 17.58
N GLU A 157 6.26 10.95 17.06
CA GLU A 157 6.19 9.67 17.79
C GLU A 157 7.14 9.63 18.99
N ARG A 158 8.33 10.24 18.88
CA ARG A 158 9.32 10.34 19.98
C ARG A 158 8.77 11.03 21.23
N GLU A 159 7.76 11.90 21.07
CA GLU A 159 7.11 12.55 22.22
C GLU A 159 6.34 11.54 23.08
N TYR A 160 5.89 10.42 22.51
CA TYR A 160 4.99 9.47 23.16
C TYR A 160 5.58 8.07 23.35
N SER A 161 6.65 7.72 22.63
CA SER A 161 7.14 6.34 22.53
C SER A 161 8.65 6.27 22.22
N ASP A 162 9.38 5.51 23.04
CA ASP A 162 10.80 5.21 22.78
C ASP A 162 10.97 4.29 21.55
N GLU A 163 9.90 3.62 21.12
CA GLU A 163 9.89 2.79 19.91
C GLU A 163 10.00 3.63 18.62
N ALA A 164 9.82 4.95 18.69
CA ALA A 164 10.02 5.86 17.57
C ALA A 164 11.43 5.75 16.97
N ASP A 165 12.44 5.45 17.79
CA ASP A 165 13.82 5.25 17.34
C ASP A 165 14.03 3.99 16.49
N GLN A 166 13.02 3.10 16.41
CA GLN A 166 13.03 1.94 15.53
C GLN A 166 12.44 2.26 14.14
N ILE A 167 11.76 3.40 14.00
CA ILE A 167 11.23 3.88 12.72
C ILE A 167 12.40 4.42 11.90
N ARG A 168 12.46 4.03 10.61
CA ARG A 168 13.55 4.44 9.71
C ARG A 168 13.10 5.59 8.84
N LEU A 169 14.03 6.45 8.42
CA LEU A 169 13.71 7.56 7.52
C LEU A 169 13.32 7.05 6.13
N ALA A 170 12.16 7.49 5.64
CA ALA A 170 11.66 7.16 4.32
C ALA A 170 12.48 7.81 3.19
N SER A 171 13.08 8.97 3.47
CA SER A 171 13.95 9.72 2.55
C SER A 171 15.29 9.02 2.26
N GLU A 172 15.71 8.08 3.11
CA GLU A 172 17.00 7.38 2.98
C GLU A 172 16.91 6.04 2.24
N VAL A 173 15.71 5.56 1.96
CA VAL A 173 15.48 4.20 1.43
C VAL A 173 14.80 4.26 0.07
N THR A 174 15.51 3.77 -0.95
CA THR A 174 14.96 3.66 -2.31
C THR A 174 14.16 2.39 -2.49
N LEU A 175 13.27 2.38 -3.50
CA LEU A 175 12.53 1.17 -3.89
C LEU A 175 13.47 0.02 -4.31
N ALA A 176 14.64 0.33 -4.88
CA ALA A 176 15.68 -0.65 -5.16
C ALA A 176 16.25 -1.29 -3.89
N ASN A 177 16.47 -0.51 -2.81
CA ASN A 177 17.00 -1.02 -1.54
C ASN A 177 16.07 -2.05 -0.89
N LEU A 178 14.76 -1.95 -1.14
CA LEU A 178 13.75 -2.84 -0.58
C LEU A 178 13.69 -4.22 -1.25
N ASN A 179 14.36 -4.42 -2.40
CA ASN A 179 14.39 -5.67 -3.16
C ASN A 179 13.00 -6.30 -3.38
N LEU A 180 12.03 -5.45 -3.74
CA LEU A 180 10.63 -5.86 -3.84
C LEU A 180 10.42 -6.86 -4.97
N SER A 181 9.75 -7.97 -4.66
CA SER A 181 9.40 -9.01 -5.63
C SER A 181 7.95 -8.87 -6.14
N PRO A 182 7.63 -9.35 -7.36
CA PRO A 182 6.24 -9.39 -7.83
C PRO A 182 5.30 -10.08 -6.84
N LYS A 183 4.09 -9.53 -6.69
CA LYS A 183 3.04 -9.94 -5.74
C LYS A 183 3.36 -9.68 -4.27
N GLN A 184 4.54 -9.18 -3.94
CA GLN A 184 4.82 -8.65 -2.61
C GLN A 184 3.94 -7.44 -2.36
N TYR A 185 3.56 -7.25 -1.10
CA TYR A 185 2.80 -6.09 -0.68
C TYR A 185 3.34 -5.53 0.63
N PHE A 186 2.99 -4.27 0.86
CA PHE A 186 3.24 -3.53 2.09
C PHE A 186 2.09 -2.54 2.28
N PHE A 187 2.04 -1.90 3.45
CA PHE A 187 0.99 -0.95 3.78
C PHE A 187 1.54 0.47 3.81
N TYR A 188 0.65 1.42 3.55
CA TYR A 188 0.90 2.86 3.67
C TYR A 188 -0.25 3.47 4.46
N VAL A 189 0.05 4.10 5.59
CA VAL A 189 -0.95 4.78 6.42
C VAL A 189 -0.69 6.27 6.33
N PHE A 190 -1.72 7.01 5.99
CA PHE A 190 -1.68 8.47 5.89
C PHE A 190 -2.73 9.07 6.83
N ASP A 191 -2.35 10.12 7.55
CA ASP A 191 -3.16 10.79 8.57
C ASP A 191 -3.53 9.84 9.71
N TYR A 192 -2.87 9.99 10.86
CA TYR A 192 -3.15 9.15 12.03
C TYR A 192 -4.49 9.49 12.72
N GLY A 193 -5.13 10.61 12.37
CA GLY A 193 -6.48 10.94 12.83
C GLY A 193 -7.54 10.19 12.02
N ASP A 194 -7.49 10.32 10.69
CA ASP A 194 -8.46 9.68 9.79
C ASP A 194 -8.11 8.24 9.40
N GLU A 195 -6.88 7.81 9.65
CA GLU A 195 -6.33 6.49 9.34
C GLU A 195 -6.59 6.05 7.89
N TRP A 196 -6.12 6.82 6.91
CA TRP A 196 -6.20 6.44 5.51
C TRP A 196 -5.23 5.29 5.20
N MET A 197 -5.73 4.06 5.22
CA MET A 197 -4.93 2.85 5.07
C MET A 197 -4.94 2.36 3.61
N HIS A 198 -3.75 2.16 3.06
CA HIS A 198 -3.56 1.68 1.71
C HIS A 198 -2.77 0.37 1.72
N LYS A 199 -3.10 -0.54 0.80
CA LYS A 199 -2.28 -1.71 0.47
C LYS A 199 -1.61 -1.47 -0.87
N ILE A 200 -0.29 -1.54 -0.88
CA ILE A 200 0.52 -1.38 -2.09
C ILE A 200 1.02 -2.75 -2.51
N THR A 201 0.69 -3.17 -3.73
CA THR A 201 1.06 -4.47 -4.28
C THR A 201 1.91 -4.30 -5.54
N VAL A 202 3.04 -4.99 -5.59
CA VAL A 202 3.92 -5.00 -6.77
C VAL A 202 3.32 -5.89 -7.84
N SER A 203 2.97 -5.33 -9.00
CA SER A 203 2.29 -6.08 -10.07
C SER A 203 3.27 -6.76 -11.02
N LEU A 204 4.22 -5.99 -11.57
CA LEU A 204 5.26 -6.45 -12.49
C LEU A 204 6.55 -5.68 -12.18
N SER A 205 7.67 -6.41 -12.07
CA SER A 205 9.01 -5.83 -11.96
C SER A 205 9.70 -5.98 -13.32
N GLY A 206 10.06 -4.89 -13.99
CA GLY A 206 10.95 -4.95 -15.15
C GLY A 206 10.37 -4.50 -16.48
N SER A 207 10.08 -3.20 -16.61
CA SER A 207 10.24 -2.53 -17.90
C SER A 207 11.25 -1.39 -17.75
N GLU A 208 12.13 -1.24 -18.73
CA GLU A 208 13.07 -0.11 -18.83
C GLU A 208 12.34 1.22 -19.18
N GLU A 209 11.06 1.13 -19.54
CA GLU A 209 10.21 2.25 -19.93
C GLU A 209 9.00 2.40 -18.99
N ARG A 210 8.66 3.65 -18.66
CA ARG A 210 7.41 4.02 -17.96
C ARG A 210 6.26 3.72 -18.92
N ARG A 211 5.36 2.81 -18.56
CA ARG A 211 4.27 2.41 -19.45
C ARG A 211 3.08 3.36 -19.22
N SER A 212 2.87 4.24 -20.20
CA SER A 212 1.80 5.26 -20.27
C SER A 212 0.40 4.69 -20.46
#